data_AF-A0A2B7Y0H9-F1
#
_entry.id   AF-A0A2B7Y0H9-F1
#
_cell.length_a   1.000
_cell.length_b   1.000
_cell.length_c   1.000
_cell.angle_alpha   90.00
_cell.angle_beta   90.00
_cell.angle_gamma   90.00
#
_symmetry.space_group_name_H-M   'P 1'
#
loop_
_entity.id
_entity.type
_entity.pdbx_description
1 polymer ?
#
loop_
_entity_poly.entity_id
_entity_poly.type
_entity_poly.pdbx_seq_one_letter_code
_entity_poly.pdbx_strand_id
1 'polypeptide(L)'
;MVFGSVLVSSGRTLDDERISNWAFVEISASKREQIHVPNILPTLPPNVLPHDDDDGNNVYLSAGDAASSFGAIMPDEWYFKCGRTTDITAGTCNGVELHVNWSDTDRCRYDLDRNEPKVRLRHTKELVIVGHKLHSAGYQTPFCEAGDSSSMIINQSGQICGLI
;
A
#
# COMPACT_ATOMS: atom_id res chain seq x y z
N MET A 1 -19.17 -0.64 -11.87
CA MET A 1 -19.60 -1.96 -11.40
C MET A 1 -19.71 -1.90 -9.88
N VAL A 2 -20.86 -2.25 -9.30
CA VAL A 2 -21.09 -2.21 -7.84
C VAL A 2 -20.95 -3.63 -7.29
N PHE A 3 -20.07 -3.82 -6.32
CA PHE A 3 -19.76 -5.14 -5.73
C PHE A 3 -20.56 -5.43 -4.44
N GLY A 4 -21.03 -4.37 -3.80
CA GLY A 4 -21.62 -4.44 -2.48
C GLY A 4 -21.84 -3.04 -1.90
N SER A 5 -22.20 -3.00 -0.62
CA SER A 5 -22.39 -1.77 0.13
C SER A 5 -21.20 -1.55 1.05
N VAL A 6 -20.59 -0.36 1.02
CA VAL A 6 -19.59 0.01 2.03
C VAL A 6 -20.30 0.10 3.37
N LEU A 7 -19.95 -0.77 4.32
CA LEU A 7 -20.50 -0.77 5.67
C LEU A 7 -19.83 0.31 6.52
N VAL A 8 -18.50 0.30 6.50
CA VAL A 8 -17.67 1.25 7.23
C VAL A 8 -16.41 1.42 6.44
N SER A 9 -15.96 2.64 6.21
CA SER A 9 -14.62 2.89 5.68
C SER A 9 -13.92 3.94 6.51
N SER A 10 -12.65 3.72 6.84
CA SER A 10 -11.82 4.81 7.30
C SER A 10 -11.42 5.66 6.10
N GLY A 11 -11.87 6.91 6.12
CA GLY A 11 -11.33 7.95 5.25
C GLY A 11 -9.99 8.50 5.77
N ARG A 12 -9.14 7.65 6.39
CA ARG A 12 -7.91 7.93 7.18
C ARG A 12 -8.13 8.03 8.71
N THR A 13 -8.35 6.89 9.37
CA THR A 13 -8.40 6.79 10.86
C THR A 13 -6.99 6.87 11.43
N LEU A 14 -6.82 7.47 12.62
CA LEU A 14 -5.57 7.40 13.38
C LEU A 14 -5.67 6.33 14.47
N ASP A 15 -4.70 5.41 14.48
CA ASP A 15 -4.49 4.42 15.55
C ASP A 15 -3.02 4.46 15.95
N ASP A 16 -2.74 4.62 17.25
CA ASP A 16 -1.38 4.75 17.79
C ASP A 16 -0.45 5.69 16.99
N GLU A 17 -0.92 6.90 16.68
CA GLU A 17 -0.21 7.90 15.86
C GLU A 17 0.09 7.49 14.40
N ARG A 18 -0.55 6.44 13.89
CA ARG A 18 -0.43 5.94 12.52
C ARG A 18 -1.73 6.10 11.73
N ILE A 19 -1.64 6.46 10.45
CA ILE A 19 -2.80 6.52 9.55
C ILE A 19 -3.15 5.12 9.05
N SER A 20 -4.43 4.78 9.14
CA SER A 20 -5.01 3.56 8.57
C SER A 20 -6.16 3.88 7.63
N ASN A 21 -6.04 3.43 6.37
CA ASN A 21 -7.10 3.45 5.35
C ASN A 21 -7.65 2.04 5.16
N TRP A 22 -8.95 1.85 5.36
CA TRP A 22 -9.63 0.57 5.19
C TRP A 22 -11.10 0.79 4.84
N ALA A 23 -11.72 -0.22 4.24
CA ALA A 23 -13.16 -0.25 4.03
C ALA A 23 -13.69 -1.67 4.26
N PHE A 24 -14.63 -1.82 5.19
CA PHE A 24 -15.51 -2.96 5.29
C PHE A 24 -16.62 -2.79 4.25
N VAL A 25 -16.69 -3.74 3.32
CA VAL A 25 -17.72 -3.77 2.28
C VAL A 25 -18.53 -5.05 2.46
N GLU A 26 -19.84 -4.90 2.60
CA GLU A 26 -20.76 -6.01 2.51
C GLU A 26 -20.93 -6.40 1.06
N ILE A 27 -20.39 -7.55 0.70
CA ILE A 27 -20.48 -8.09 -0.65
C ILE A 27 -21.89 -8.61 -0.90
N SER A 28 -22.51 -8.14 -1.98
CA SER A 28 -23.81 -8.64 -2.43
C SER A 28 -23.77 -10.15 -2.74
N ALA A 29 -24.82 -10.88 -2.36
CA ALA A 29 -24.84 -12.35 -2.46
C ALA A 29 -24.54 -12.86 -3.88
N SER A 30 -24.99 -12.16 -4.92
CA SER A 30 -24.74 -12.47 -6.34
C SER A 30 -23.32 -12.20 -6.83
N LYS A 31 -22.47 -11.57 -5.99
CA LYS A 31 -21.08 -11.21 -6.32
C LYS A 31 -20.03 -11.92 -5.47
N ARG A 32 -20.41 -12.68 -4.45
CA ARG A 32 -19.45 -13.39 -3.57
C ARG A 32 -18.46 -14.24 -4.35
N GLU A 33 -18.94 -15.07 -5.28
CA GLU A 33 -18.09 -15.93 -6.13
C GLU A 33 -17.15 -15.13 -7.06
N GLN A 34 -17.46 -13.88 -7.36
CA GLN A 34 -16.64 -13.00 -8.20
C GLN A 34 -15.57 -12.24 -7.41
N ILE A 35 -15.69 -12.19 -6.08
CA ILE A 35 -14.80 -11.42 -5.19
C ILE A 35 -13.90 -12.33 -4.34
N HIS A 36 -14.26 -13.61 -4.17
CA HIS A 36 -13.35 -14.63 -3.61
C HIS A 36 -12.25 -15.04 -4.60
N VAL A 37 -11.72 -14.10 -5.37
CA VAL A 37 -10.54 -14.29 -6.19
C VAL A 37 -9.35 -13.82 -5.33
N PRO A 38 -8.37 -14.70 -5.05
CA PRO A 38 -7.17 -14.27 -4.35
C PRO A 38 -6.53 -13.09 -5.09
N ASN A 39 -5.90 -12.17 -4.37
CA ASN A 39 -5.08 -11.15 -5.02
C ASN A 39 -3.91 -11.87 -5.70
N ILE A 40 -3.98 -12.03 -7.01
CA ILE A 40 -2.96 -12.74 -7.79
C ILE A 40 -1.75 -11.83 -7.97
N LEU A 41 -0.57 -12.35 -7.64
CA LEU A 41 0.68 -11.64 -7.80
C LEU A 41 0.94 -11.40 -9.31
N PRO A 42 1.25 -10.16 -9.70
CA PRO A 42 1.53 -9.85 -11.10
C PRO A 42 2.91 -10.37 -11.50
N THR A 43 3.16 -10.44 -12.80
CA THR A 43 4.53 -10.52 -13.31
C THR A 43 5.25 -9.22 -12.99
N LEU A 44 6.34 -9.30 -12.23
CA LEU A 44 7.17 -8.14 -11.91
C LEU A 44 8.09 -7.81 -13.10
N PRO A 45 8.11 -6.55 -13.56
CA PRO A 45 9.11 -6.10 -14.52
C PRO A 45 10.55 -6.31 -13.99
N PRO A 46 11.53 -6.68 -14.83
CA PRO A 46 12.91 -6.88 -14.38
C PRO A 46 13.51 -5.64 -13.68
N ASN A 47 13.09 -4.45 -14.09
CA ASN A 47 13.59 -3.17 -13.55
C ASN A 47 13.03 -2.80 -12.16
N VAL A 48 12.10 -3.58 -11.61
CA VAL A 48 11.55 -3.39 -10.27
C VAL A 48 12.01 -4.45 -9.26
N LEU A 49 12.66 -5.51 -9.72
CA LEU A 49 13.20 -6.53 -8.82
C LEU A 49 14.28 -5.91 -7.91
N PRO A 50 14.40 -6.34 -6.65
CA PRO A 50 15.53 -5.97 -5.81
C PRO A 50 16.83 -6.41 -6.49
N HIS A 51 17.88 -5.62 -6.34
CA HIS A 51 19.16 -5.74 -7.05
C HIS A 51 19.73 -7.17 -7.09
N ASP A 52 20.35 -7.51 -8.22
CA ASP A 52 21.09 -8.77 -8.48
C ASP A 52 22.52 -8.74 -7.91
N ASP A 53 22.77 -7.92 -6.87
CA ASP A 53 24.10 -7.82 -6.27
C ASP A 53 24.24 -8.91 -5.20
N ASP A 54 24.71 -10.11 -5.57
CA ASP A 54 25.39 -11.19 -4.81
C ASP A 54 25.01 -11.54 -3.33
N ASP A 55 24.07 -10.84 -2.69
CA ASP A 55 23.76 -10.88 -1.25
C ASP A 55 22.45 -11.66 -0.94
N GLY A 56 21.90 -12.38 -1.91
CA GLY A 56 20.94 -13.45 -1.63
C GLY A 56 19.55 -13.02 -1.14
N ASN A 57 19.10 -11.80 -1.45
CA ASN A 57 17.69 -11.44 -1.29
C ASN A 57 16.84 -12.11 -2.38
N ASN A 58 16.61 -13.41 -2.20
CA ASN A 58 15.74 -14.19 -3.06
C ASN A 58 14.32 -13.63 -2.97
N VAL A 59 13.83 -13.08 -4.08
CA VAL A 59 12.40 -12.78 -4.22
C VAL A 59 11.64 -14.10 -4.33
N TYR A 60 10.85 -14.43 -3.32
CA TYR A 60 10.04 -15.67 -3.28
C TYR A 60 8.65 -15.46 -3.91
N LEU A 61 8.58 -14.72 -5.01
CA LEU A 61 7.32 -14.39 -5.68
C LEU A 61 7.26 -15.11 -7.02
N SER A 62 6.23 -15.93 -7.22
CA SER A 62 5.90 -16.42 -8.56
C SER A 62 4.68 -15.68 -9.08
N ALA A 63 4.78 -15.15 -10.31
CA ALA A 63 3.63 -14.58 -10.98
C ALA A 63 2.51 -15.63 -11.10
N GLY A 64 1.28 -15.24 -10.79
CA GLY A 64 0.14 -16.16 -10.76
C GLY A 64 -0.14 -16.78 -9.38
N ASP A 65 0.79 -16.71 -8.43
CA ASP A 65 0.52 -17.13 -7.06
C ASP A 65 -0.44 -16.15 -6.36
N ALA A 66 -1.19 -16.66 -5.39
CA ALA A 66 -1.99 -15.82 -4.51
C ALA A 66 -1.09 -15.06 -3.53
N ALA A 67 -1.40 -13.79 -3.27
CA ALA A 67 -0.85 -13.06 -2.14
C ALA A 67 -1.13 -13.86 -0.85
N SER A 68 -0.10 -13.98 -0.01
CA SER A 68 -0.07 -15.01 1.03
C SER A 68 -0.86 -14.62 2.28
N SER A 69 -0.58 -13.45 2.84
CA SER A 69 -1.11 -12.97 4.12
C SER A 69 -0.97 -11.45 4.25
N PHE A 70 -1.33 -10.91 5.41
CA PHE A 70 -1.05 -9.51 5.76
C PHE A 70 0.30 -9.39 6.47
N GLY A 71 1.07 -8.38 6.07
CA GLY A 71 2.37 -8.05 6.67
C GLY A 71 2.39 -6.62 7.21
N ALA A 72 3.57 -6.18 7.62
CA ALA A 72 3.82 -4.80 8.04
C ALA A 72 4.91 -4.17 7.15
N ILE A 73 4.87 -2.85 7.03
CA ILE A 73 5.99 -2.08 6.49
C ILE A 73 7.08 -2.04 7.57
N MET A 74 8.28 -2.47 7.21
CA MET A 74 9.44 -2.64 8.08
C MET A 74 10.63 -1.87 7.49
N PRO A 75 11.50 -1.31 8.34
CA PRO A 75 12.77 -0.71 7.91
C PRO A 75 13.60 -1.63 7.02
N ASP A 76 14.27 -1.04 6.03
CA ASP A 76 15.25 -1.66 5.13
C ASP A 76 14.72 -2.81 4.25
N GLU A 77 13.41 -3.03 4.24
CA GLU A 77 12.75 -4.05 3.42
C GLU A 77 12.32 -3.50 2.05
N TRP A 78 12.29 -4.39 1.05
CA TRP A 78 11.83 -4.10 -0.31
C TRP A 78 10.33 -4.34 -0.44
N TYR A 79 9.68 -3.41 -1.16
CA TYR A 79 8.25 -3.42 -1.45
C TYR A 79 7.99 -3.05 -2.90
N PHE A 80 6.92 -3.57 -3.46
CA PHE A 80 6.35 -3.08 -4.72
C PHE A 80 4.90 -2.67 -4.55
N LYS A 81 4.46 -1.70 -5.36
CA LYS A 81 3.03 -1.38 -5.47
C LYS A 81 2.40 -2.10 -6.66
N CYS A 82 1.17 -2.55 -6.49
CA CYS A 82 0.35 -3.09 -7.56
C CYS A 82 -0.99 -2.36 -7.59
N GLY A 83 -1.13 -1.45 -8.56
CA GLY A 83 -2.34 -0.67 -8.82
C GLY A 83 -3.10 -1.15 -10.05
N ARG A 84 -4.29 -0.58 -10.30
CA ARG A 84 -5.11 -0.90 -11.50
C ARG A 84 -4.84 0.03 -12.68
N THR A 85 -4.28 1.20 -12.40
CA THR A 85 -4.32 2.40 -13.26
C THR A 85 -2.94 2.90 -13.63
N THR A 86 -1.90 2.37 -12.99
CA THR A 86 -0.52 2.83 -13.05
C THR A 86 0.41 1.64 -13.12
N ASP A 87 1.66 1.89 -13.50
CA ASP A 87 2.66 0.84 -13.61
C ASP A 87 3.06 0.31 -12.23
N ILE A 88 3.60 -0.92 -12.21
CA ILE A 88 4.26 -1.47 -11.03
C ILE A 88 5.54 -0.69 -10.78
N THR A 89 5.70 -0.19 -9.56
CA THR A 89 6.94 0.40 -9.07
C THR A 89 7.40 -0.38 -7.84
N ALA A 90 8.69 -0.28 -7.54
CA ALA A 90 9.24 -0.84 -6.32
C ALA A 90 10.19 0.15 -5.64
N GLY A 91 10.43 -0.11 -4.36
CA GLY A 91 11.19 0.75 -3.49
C GLY A 91 11.63 0.02 -2.23
N THR A 92 12.53 0.67 -1.49
CA THR A 92 12.99 0.19 -0.18
C THR A 92 12.48 1.13 0.89
N CYS A 93 11.99 0.58 2.00
CA CYS A 93 11.68 1.39 3.16
C CYS A 93 12.98 1.89 3.79
N ASN A 94 13.24 3.20 3.78
CA ASN A 94 14.51 3.75 4.26
C ASN A 94 14.68 3.70 5.80
N GLY A 95 13.76 3.03 6.52
CA GLY A 95 13.80 2.83 7.97
C GLY A 95 13.63 4.07 8.85
N VAL A 96 13.71 5.27 8.28
CA VAL A 96 13.52 6.53 8.98
C VAL A 96 12.02 6.81 9.17
N GLU A 97 11.57 6.88 10.42
CA GLU A 97 10.25 7.41 10.76
C GLU A 97 10.26 8.94 10.59
N LEU A 98 9.47 9.43 9.65
CA LEU A 98 9.24 10.86 9.49
C LEU A 98 8.11 11.31 10.40
N HIS A 99 8.31 12.47 11.02
CA HIS A 99 7.25 13.20 11.69
C HIS A 99 6.48 14.02 10.65
N VAL A 100 5.28 13.59 10.30
CA VAL A 100 4.41 14.30 9.35
C VAL A 100 3.50 15.23 10.13
N ASN A 101 3.56 16.53 9.84
CA ASN A 101 2.65 17.53 10.40
C ASN A 101 1.52 17.80 9.41
N TRP A 102 0.32 17.36 9.74
CA TRP A 102 -0.81 17.41 8.83
C TRP A 102 -1.47 18.79 8.83
N SER A 103 -1.71 19.34 7.64
CA SER A 103 -2.47 20.58 7.47
C SER A 103 -3.93 20.40 7.91
N ASP A 104 -4.63 21.49 8.24
CA ASP A 104 -6.05 21.45 8.60
C ASP A 104 -6.90 20.77 7.51
N THR A 105 -6.58 21.02 6.24
CA THR A 105 -7.24 20.41 5.09
C THR A 105 -6.95 18.91 4.97
N ASP A 106 -5.71 18.48 5.21
CA ASP A 106 -5.34 17.06 5.13
C ASP A 106 -5.80 16.24 6.33
N ARG A 107 -6.25 16.91 7.40
CA ARG A 107 -6.86 16.31 8.61
C ARG A 107 -8.36 16.15 8.53
N CYS A 108 -9.03 16.72 7.52
CA CYS A 108 -10.48 16.61 7.41
C CYS A 108 -10.86 15.14 7.21
N ARG A 109 -11.66 14.60 8.13
CA ARG A 109 -12.20 13.24 8.08
C ARG A 109 -13.70 13.35 8.10
N TYR A 110 -14.37 12.31 7.63
CA TYR A 110 -15.82 12.23 7.71
C TYR A 110 -16.21 10.86 8.25
N ASP A 111 -17.13 10.84 9.20
CA ASP A 111 -17.83 9.61 9.58
C ASP A 111 -18.92 9.25 8.54
N LEU A 112 -19.66 8.18 8.82
CA LEU A 112 -20.74 7.70 7.95
C LEU A 112 -21.87 8.73 7.76
N ASP A 113 -22.03 9.63 8.72
CA ASP A 113 -23.06 10.67 8.73
C ASP A 113 -22.52 12.02 8.19
N ARG A 114 -21.29 12.01 7.64
CA ARG A 114 -20.56 13.19 7.14
C ARG A 114 -20.21 14.22 8.21
N ASN A 115 -20.18 13.83 9.49
CA ASN A 115 -19.63 14.68 10.53
C ASN A 115 -18.11 14.60 10.50
N GLU A 116 -17.45 15.70 10.85
CA GLU A 116 -16.00 15.72 11.02
C GLU A 116 -15.63 15.23 12.43
N PRO A 117 -15.07 14.01 12.59
CA PRO A 117 -14.61 13.57 13.88
C PRO A 117 -13.43 14.45 14.32
N LYS A 118 -13.42 14.86 15.59
CA LYS A 118 -12.33 15.65 16.16
C LYS A 118 -11.06 14.80 16.27
N VAL A 119 -10.25 14.78 15.23
CA VAL A 119 -8.90 14.21 15.27
C VAL A 119 -8.01 15.16 16.06
N ARG A 120 -7.64 14.75 17.29
CA ARG A 120 -6.85 15.60 18.21
C ARG A 120 -5.37 15.67 17.85
N LEU A 121 -4.84 14.64 17.19
CA LEU A 121 -3.43 14.55 16.84
C LEU A 121 -3.15 15.30 15.54
N ARG A 122 -2.11 16.14 15.55
CA ARG A 122 -1.65 16.91 14.38
C ARG A 122 -0.45 16.28 13.69
N HIS A 123 0.17 15.31 14.33
CA HIS A 123 1.42 14.71 13.91
C HIS A 123 1.30 13.19 13.91
N THR A 124 1.91 12.54 12.92
CA THR A 124 2.04 11.08 12.82
C THR A 124 3.50 10.71 12.59
N LYS A 125 3.82 9.44 12.86
CA LYS A 125 5.11 8.84 12.51
C LYS A 125 4.90 7.88 11.35
N GLU A 126 5.63 8.12 10.26
CA GLU A 126 5.42 7.37 9.02
C GLU A 126 6.74 6.89 8.44
N LEU A 127 6.73 5.63 8.02
CA LEU A 127 7.83 5.05 7.25
C LEU A 127 7.74 5.49 5.79
N VAL A 128 8.89 5.77 5.18
CA VAL A 128 8.96 6.17 3.78
C VAL A 128 9.54 5.06 2.94
N ILE A 129 8.81 4.70 1.88
CA ILE A 129 9.32 3.84 0.83
C ILE A 129 9.86 4.73 -0.29
N VAL A 130 11.15 4.59 -0.59
CA VAL A 130 11.82 5.33 -1.64
C VAL A 130 11.90 4.46 -2.89
N GLY A 131 11.31 4.93 -3.99
CA GLY A 131 11.30 4.20 -5.24
C GLY A 131 12.66 4.17 -5.92
N HIS A 132 12.94 3.10 -6.64
CA HIS A 132 14.14 2.96 -7.47
C HIS A 132 13.79 2.26 -8.80
N LYS A 133 14.59 2.54 -9.84
CA LYS A 133 14.58 1.78 -11.11
C LYS A 133 15.95 1.17 -11.34
N LEU A 134 16.03 -0.15 -11.51
CA LEU A 134 17.27 -0.78 -11.98
C LEU A 134 17.57 -0.22 -13.37
N HIS A 135 18.81 0.26 -13.56
CA HIS A 135 19.41 0.90 -14.75
C HIS A 135 19.70 2.39 -14.66
N SER A 136 19.34 3.05 -13.58
CA SER A 136 19.82 4.41 -13.30
C SER A 136 20.55 4.41 -11.97
N ALA A 137 21.83 4.04 -12.00
CA ALA A 137 22.70 4.10 -10.83
C ALA A 137 22.53 5.46 -10.13
N GLY A 138 21.92 5.44 -8.94
CA GLY A 138 21.77 6.62 -8.07
C GLY A 138 20.52 7.48 -8.24
N TYR A 139 19.55 7.14 -9.10
CA TYR A 139 18.32 7.95 -9.21
C TYR A 139 17.18 7.38 -8.37
N GLN A 140 16.88 8.06 -7.26
CA GLN A 140 15.63 7.90 -6.53
C GLN A 140 14.47 8.31 -7.44
N THR A 141 13.45 7.48 -7.53
CA THR A 141 12.20 7.78 -8.23
C THR A 141 11.04 7.81 -7.24
N PRO A 142 9.94 8.51 -7.56
CA PRO A 142 8.72 8.39 -6.77
C PRO A 142 8.30 6.93 -6.65
N PHE A 143 7.95 6.49 -5.44
CA PHE A 143 7.35 5.17 -5.24
C PHE A 143 5.91 5.16 -5.78
N CYS A 144 5.17 6.25 -5.58
CA CYS A 144 3.80 6.40 -6.05
C CYS A 144 3.62 7.64 -6.92
N GLU A 145 2.58 7.63 -7.74
CA GLU A 145 2.13 8.71 -8.62
C GLU A 145 0.61 8.93 -8.49
N ALA A 146 0.13 10.01 -9.11
CA ALA A 146 -1.29 10.32 -9.10
C ALA A 146 -2.10 9.20 -9.78
N GLY A 147 -3.11 8.68 -9.08
CA GLY A 147 -3.92 7.54 -9.55
C GLY A 147 -3.56 6.21 -8.89
N ASP A 148 -2.57 6.18 -8.00
CA ASP A 148 -2.22 5.00 -7.21
C ASP A 148 -3.14 4.69 -6.04
N SER A 149 -4.15 5.52 -5.80
CA SER A 149 -5.08 5.30 -4.70
C SER A 149 -5.68 3.90 -4.75
N SER A 150 -5.65 3.21 -3.60
CA SER A 150 -6.02 1.80 -3.42
C SER A 150 -5.08 0.77 -4.04
N SER A 151 -3.88 1.15 -4.48
CA SER A 151 -2.85 0.18 -4.90
C SER A 151 -2.32 -0.59 -3.69
N MET A 152 -2.13 -1.89 -3.86
CA MET A 152 -1.58 -2.75 -2.80
C MET A 152 -0.06 -2.58 -2.71
N ILE A 153 0.45 -2.43 -1.48
CA ILE A 153 1.87 -2.50 -1.17
C ILE A 153 2.18 -3.94 -0.75
N ILE A 154 3.09 -4.61 -1.45
CA ILE A 154 3.38 -6.03 -1.27
C ILE A 154 4.89 -6.20 -1.04
N ASN A 155 5.28 -7.07 -0.08
CA ASN A 155 6.68 -7.36 0.21
C ASN A 155 7.23 -8.55 -0.60
N GLN A 156 8.51 -8.84 -0.44
CA GLN A 156 9.22 -9.96 -1.07
C GLN A 156 8.65 -11.37 -0.75
N SER A 157 7.81 -11.50 0.27
CA SER A 157 7.14 -12.75 0.67
C SER A 157 5.67 -12.84 0.22
N GLY A 158 5.22 -11.88 -0.59
CA GLY A 158 3.88 -11.84 -1.17
C GLY A 158 2.82 -11.40 -0.16
N GLN A 159 3.22 -10.78 0.95
CA GLN A 159 2.30 -10.28 1.96
C GLN A 159 1.84 -8.86 1.62
N ILE A 160 0.54 -8.61 1.77
CA ILE A 160 -0.05 -7.28 1.61
C ILE A 160 0.25 -6.47 2.87
N CYS A 161 1.05 -5.43 2.74
CA CYS A 161 1.56 -4.62 3.85
C CYS A 161 0.87 -3.26 3.98
N GLY A 162 0.03 -2.88 3.00
CA GLY A 162 -0.72 -1.64 3.04
C GLY A 162 -1.43 -1.32 1.73
N LEU A 163 -2.08 -0.16 1.72
CA LEU A 163 -2.69 0.47 0.55
C LEU A 163 -2.17 1.90 0.42
N ILE A 164 -2.05 2.39 -0.82
CA ILE A 164 -1.77 3.80 -1.13
C ILE A 164 -3.07 4.63 -1.06
#